data_AF-A0A2D9PF87-F1
#
_entry.id   AF-A0A2D9PF87-F1
#
_cell.length_a   1.000
_cell.length_b   1.000
_cell.length_c   1.000
_cell.angle_alpha   90.00
_cell.angle_beta   90.00
_cell.angle_gamma   90.00
#
_symmetry.space_group_name_H-M   'P 1'
#
loop_
_entity.id
_entity.type
_entity.pdbx_description
1 polymer ?
#
loop_
_entity_poly.entity_id
_entity_poly.type
_entity_poly.pdbx_seq_one_letter_code
_entity_poly.pdbx_strand_id
1 'polypeptide(L)'
;MGYLTSELYNTEALIMVEQHQIDEVILEHNYDRPDCKTQDCGVEIGMLLGIKNIIVGSFHQIADTCSIKAQMVNVKDREAEKTIERIHVGNIEGVLPKIQVTAWELANLEPSAAMLAAAGIFPDGEEDISNKKRWIIWIKKAVNYIANRWQGFLSLFTKE
;
A
#
# COMPACT_ATOMS: atom_id res chain seq x y z
N MET A 1 5.42 -14.62 6.05
CA MET A 1 5.63 -13.36 6.78
C MET A 1 6.95 -12.65 6.49
N GLY A 2 8.00 -13.32 6.00
CA GLY A 2 9.29 -12.64 5.70
C GLY A 2 9.18 -11.44 4.74
N TYR A 3 8.24 -11.48 3.78
CA TYR A 3 8.03 -10.35 2.86
C TYR A 3 7.56 -9.07 3.57
N LEU A 4 6.58 -9.17 4.49
CA LEU A 4 6.10 -8.01 5.26
C LEU A 4 7.21 -7.43 6.13
N THR A 5 8.01 -8.27 6.80
CA THR A 5 9.17 -7.83 7.59
C THR A 5 10.18 -7.08 6.72
N SER A 6 10.46 -7.57 5.52
CA SER A 6 11.37 -6.90 4.58
C SER A 6 10.85 -5.52 4.16
N GLU A 7 9.55 -5.42 3.83
CA GLU A 7 8.96 -4.13 3.43
C GLU A 7 8.89 -3.14 4.60
N LEU A 8 8.64 -3.62 5.82
CA LEU A 8 8.71 -2.80 7.04
C LEU A 8 10.12 -2.29 7.28
N TYR A 9 11.16 -3.14 7.11
CA TYR A 9 12.55 -2.72 7.20
C TYR A 9 12.88 -1.60 6.19
N ASN A 10 12.40 -1.75 4.94
CA ASN A 10 12.60 -0.77 3.87
C ASN A 10 11.92 0.58 4.12
N THR A 11 10.97 0.67 5.07
CA THR A 11 10.38 1.97 5.43
C THR A 11 11.34 2.85 6.22
N GLU A 12 12.35 2.27 6.88
CA GLU A 12 13.29 2.95 7.80
C GLU A 12 12.61 3.76 8.92
N ALA A 13 11.30 3.60 9.11
CA ALA A 13 10.49 4.38 10.04
C ALA A 13 10.29 3.69 11.41
N LEU A 14 10.76 2.45 11.55
CA LEU A 14 10.57 1.63 12.74
C LEU A 14 11.92 1.08 13.23
N ILE A 15 12.12 1.11 14.55
CA ILE A 15 13.17 0.32 15.19
C ILE A 15 12.62 -1.09 15.37
N MET A 16 13.14 -2.04 14.61
CA MET A 16 12.68 -3.43 14.64
C MET A 16 13.59 -4.29 15.51
N VAL A 17 12.97 -5.22 16.23
CA VAL A 17 13.69 -6.30 16.94
C VAL A 17 14.16 -7.32 15.92
N GLU A 18 15.39 -7.77 16.06
CA GLU A 18 15.94 -8.84 15.23
C GLU A 18 15.44 -10.22 15.68
N GLN A 19 15.30 -11.15 14.74
CA GLN A 19 14.81 -12.50 15.02
C GLN A 19 15.61 -13.20 16.13
N HIS A 20 16.93 -13.00 16.17
CA HIS A 20 17.79 -13.64 17.17
C HIS A 20 17.44 -13.23 18.61
N GLN A 21 17.02 -11.98 18.83
CA GLN A 21 16.63 -11.47 20.15
C GLN A 21 15.31 -12.06 20.61
N ILE A 22 14.40 -12.32 19.65
CA ILE A 22 13.14 -13.02 19.91
C ILE A 22 13.41 -14.47 20.31
N ASP A 23 14.28 -15.15 19.55
CA ASP A 23 14.63 -16.55 19.79
C ASP A 23 15.30 -16.75 21.15
N GLU A 24 16.19 -15.83 21.55
CA GLU A 24 16.84 -15.84 22.86
C GLU A 24 15.83 -15.76 24.01
N VAL A 25 14.87 -14.83 23.94
CA VAL A 25 13.82 -14.69 24.96
C VAL A 25 12.94 -15.93 25.06
N ILE A 26 12.56 -16.53 23.93
CA ILE A 26 11.76 -17.77 23.89
C ILE A 26 12.50 -18.91 24.59
N LEU A 27 13.81 -19.04 24.33
CA LEU A 27 14.64 -20.08 24.92
C LEU A 27 14.87 -19.86 26.43
N GLU A 28 15.17 -18.64 26.85
CA GLU A 28 15.43 -18.31 28.26
C GLU A 28 14.21 -18.53 29.16
N HIS A 29 13.02 -18.24 28.65
CA HIS A 29 11.77 -18.31 29.43
C HIS A 29 11.07 -19.67 29.30
N ASN A 30 11.69 -20.68 28.67
CA ASN A 30 11.10 -21.99 28.39
C ASN A 30 9.65 -21.87 27.88
N TYR A 31 9.43 -21.02 26.88
CA TYR A 31 8.09 -20.77 26.38
C TYR A 31 7.43 -22.08 25.93
N ASP A 32 6.36 -22.49 26.61
CA ASP A 32 5.69 -23.79 26.39
C ASP A 32 5.13 -23.97 24.97
N ARG A 33 5.08 -22.88 24.18
CA ARG A 33 4.64 -22.85 22.80
C ARG A 33 5.75 -22.24 21.92
N PRO A 34 6.66 -23.06 21.37
CA PRO A 34 7.71 -22.55 20.47
C PRO A 34 7.12 -21.93 19.19
N ASP A 35 5.86 -22.23 18.86
CA ASP A 35 5.11 -21.65 17.76
C ASP A 35 4.28 -20.45 18.21
N CYS A 36 4.95 -19.34 18.49
CA CYS A 36 4.29 -18.07 18.80
C CYS A 36 3.55 -17.50 17.58
N LYS A 37 2.28 -17.89 17.40
CA LYS A 37 1.44 -17.52 16.23
C LYS A 37 0.18 -16.74 16.60
N THR A 38 -0.10 -16.56 17.88
CA THR A 38 -1.27 -15.81 18.35
C THR A 38 -0.86 -14.38 18.73
N GLN A 39 -1.83 -13.47 18.70
CA GLN A 39 -1.62 -12.11 19.19
C GLN A 39 -1.20 -12.11 20.66
N ASP A 40 -1.87 -12.89 21.51
CA ASP A 40 -1.54 -12.96 22.94
C ASP A 40 -0.10 -13.39 23.18
N CYS A 41 0.38 -14.39 22.43
CA CYS A 41 1.77 -14.83 22.54
C CYS A 41 2.73 -13.71 22.11
N GLY A 42 2.46 -13.04 20.98
CA GLY A 42 3.29 -11.91 20.54
C GLY A 42 3.31 -10.77 21.55
N VAL A 43 2.19 -10.49 22.22
CA VAL A 43 2.09 -9.46 23.27
C VAL A 43 2.94 -9.84 24.48
N GLU A 44 2.91 -11.10 24.91
CA GLU A 44 3.70 -11.57 26.04
C GLU A 44 5.21 -11.52 25.75
N ILE A 45 5.65 -11.98 24.58
CA ILE A 45 7.04 -11.82 24.13
C ILE A 45 7.42 -10.33 24.03
N GLY A 46 6.52 -9.50 23.51
CA GLY A 46 6.74 -8.06 23.42
C GLY A 46 6.93 -7.39 24.79
N MET A 47 6.23 -7.85 25.82
CA MET A 47 6.41 -7.39 27.20
C MET A 47 7.79 -7.76 27.74
N LEU A 48 8.26 -8.99 27.47
CA LEU A 48 9.59 -9.45 27.89
C LEU A 48 10.71 -8.66 27.21
N LEU A 49 10.55 -8.33 25.93
CA LEU A 49 11.49 -7.52 25.16
C LEU A 49 11.40 -6.01 25.45
N GLY A 50 10.40 -5.56 26.20
CA GLY A 50 10.19 -4.14 26.50
C GLY A 50 9.85 -3.29 25.27
N ILE A 51 9.25 -3.90 24.22
CA ILE A 51 8.85 -3.17 23.01
C ILE A 51 7.45 -2.57 23.14
N LYS A 52 7.23 -1.48 22.40
CA LYS A 52 5.96 -0.73 22.44
C LYS A 52 4.84 -1.45 21.70
N ASN A 53 5.12 -1.90 20.48
CA ASN A 53 4.14 -2.41 19.54
C ASN A 53 4.64 -3.72 18.92
N ILE A 54 3.72 -4.62 18.63
CA ILE A 54 3.94 -5.78 17.76
C ILE A 54 3.15 -5.62 16.47
N ILE A 55 3.60 -6.29 15.42
CA ILE A 55 2.82 -6.43 14.19
C ILE A 55 2.46 -7.90 14.03
N VAL A 56 1.16 -8.18 14.03
CA VAL A 56 0.62 -9.52 13.76
C VAL A 56 -0.12 -9.49 12.44
N GLY A 57 -0.11 -10.59 11.71
CA GLY A 57 -0.87 -10.68 10.47
C GLY A 57 -1.41 -12.06 10.22
N SER A 58 -2.43 -12.12 9.37
CA SER A 58 -3.01 -13.35 8.85
C SER A 58 -3.07 -13.29 7.33
N PHE A 59 -2.91 -14.46 6.73
CA PHE A 59 -3.07 -14.69 5.31
C PHE A 59 -4.10 -15.81 5.16
N HIS A 60 -5.15 -15.55 4.40
CA HIS A 60 -6.20 -16.52 4.14
C HIS A 60 -6.44 -16.61 2.63
N GLN A 61 -6.51 -17.83 2.10
CA GLN A 61 -6.79 -18.05 0.68
C GLN A 61 -7.94 -19.04 0.53
N ILE A 62 -8.94 -18.66 -0.26
CA ILE A 62 -10.07 -19.50 -0.65
C ILE A 62 -10.17 -19.40 -2.17
N ALA A 63 -9.96 -20.52 -2.87
CA ALA A 63 -9.89 -20.57 -4.33
C ALA A 63 -8.90 -19.52 -4.90
N ASP A 64 -9.39 -18.58 -5.69
CA ASP A 64 -8.65 -17.48 -6.30
C ASP A 64 -8.63 -16.20 -5.46
N THR A 65 -9.28 -16.21 -4.29
CA THR A 65 -9.39 -15.04 -3.41
C THR A 65 -8.44 -15.16 -2.24
N CYS A 66 -7.60 -14.14 -2.06
CA CYS A 66 -6.68 -13.98 -0.97
C CYS A 66 -7.08 -12.79 -0.09
N SER A 67 -7.21 -13.00 1.22
CA SER A 67 -7.28 -11.94 2.23
C SER A 67 -5.97 -11.87 2.99
N ILE A 68 -5.41 -10.66 3.08
CA ILE A 68 -4.30 -10.33 3.97
C ILE A 68 -4.80 -9.34 5.00
N LYS A 69 -4.52 -9.63 6.27
CA LYS A 69 -4.80 -8.71 7.37
C LYS A 69 -3.52 -8.52 8.18
N ALA A 70 -3.22 -7.27 8.53
CA ALA A 70 -2.11 -6.93 9.41
C ALA A 70 -2.59 -5.94 10.47
N GLN A 71 -2.10 -6.11 11.69
CA GLN A 71 -2.49 -5.32 12.86
C GLN A 71 -1.24 -4.88 13.60
N MET A 72 -1.14 -3.57 13.87
CA MET A 72 -0.21 -3.03 14.85
C MET A 72 -0.93 -3.04 16.20
N VAL A 73 -0.38 -3.79 17.15
CA VAL A 73 -0.97 -3.99 18.48
C VAL A 73 -0.06 -3.35 19.51
N ASN A 74 -0.64 -2.51 20.37
CA ASN A 74 0.06 -1.97 21.52
C ASN A 74 0.27 -3.07 22.55
N VAL A 75 1.52 -3.31 22.93
CA VAL A 75 1.89 -4.40 23.85
C VAL A 75 1.32 -4.17 25.25
N LYS A 76 1.34 -2.92 25.72
CA LYS A 76 0.87 -2.57 27.07
C LYS A 76 -0.65 -2.66 27.16
N ASP A 77 -1.35 -2.12 26.17
CA ASP A 77 -2.81 -2.03 26.19
C ASP A 77 -3.46 -3.32 25.65
N ARG A 78 -2.68 -4.17 24.97
CA ARG A 78 -3.11 -5.43 24.30
C ARG A 78 -4.18 -5.21 23.21
N GLU A 79 -4.28 -3.98 22.69
CA GLU A 79 -5.27 -3.56 21.70
C GLU A 79 -4.62 -3.19 20.37
N ALA A 80 -5.35 -3.40 19.27
CA ALA A 80 -4.91 -3.00 17.94
C ALA A 80 -5.01 -1.47 17.77
N GLU A 81 -3.87 -0.80 17.62
CA GLU A 81 -3.80 0.63 17.29
C GLU A 81 -4.14 0.87 15.82
N LYS A 82 -3.83 -0.11 14.96
CA LYS A 82 -4.09 -0.03 13.52
C LYS A 82 -4.36 -1.40 12.94
N THR A 83 -5.38 -1.49 12.10
CA THR A 83 -5.73 -2.70 11.36
C THR A 83 -5.86 -2.36 9.89
N ILE A 84 -5.15 -3.10 9.03
CA ILE A 84 -5.25 -2.98 7.58
C ILE A 84 -5.62 -4.35 7.04
N GLU A 85 -6.69 -4.40 6.25
CA GLU A 85 -7.13 -5.60 5.55
C GLU A 85 -7.21 -5.31 4.05
N ARG A 86 -6.75 -6.27 3.25
CA ARG A 86 -6.81 -6.20 1.78
C ARG A 86 -7.26 -7.54 1.25
N ILE A 87 -8.14 -7.47 0.25
CA ILE A 87 -8.58 -8.64 -0.50
C ILE A 87 -8.03 -8.54 -1.93
N HIS A 88 -7.56 -9.66 -2.47
CA HIS A 88 -7.08 -9.79 -3.83
C HIS A 88 -7.75 -11.01 -4.47
N VAL A 89 -8.23 -10.85 -5.70
CA VAL A 89 -8.75 -11.95 -6.52
C VAL A 89 -7.82 -12.12 -7.71
N GLY A 90 -7.34 -13.35 -7.92
CA GLY A 90 -6.44 -13.68 -9.01
C GLY A 90 -5.12 -14.29 -8.53
N ASN A 91 -4.05 -14.03 -9.29
CA ASN A 91 -2.73 -14.61 -9.01
C ASN A 91 -2.15 -14.04 -7.70
N ILE A 92 -1.64 -14.91 -6.83
CA ILE A 92 -1.00 -14.57 -5.57
C ILE A 92 0.13 -13.53 -5.72
N GLU A 93 0.79 -13.44 -6.87
CA GLU A 93 1.79 -12.40 -7.16
C GLU A 93 1.21 -10.97 -7.02
N GLY A 94 -0.07 -10.78 -7.34
CA GLY A 94 -0.77 -9.51 -7.17
C GLY A 94 -1.01 -9.10 -5.70
N VAL A 95 -0.68 -9.97 -4.75
CA VAL A 95 -0.73 -9.70 -3.31
C VAL A 95 0.55 -9.00 -2.85
N LEU A 96 1.71 -9.25 -3.47
CA LEU A 96 2.99 -8.72 -3.00
C LEU A 96 3.02 -7.17 -2.97
N PRO A 97 2.58 -6.45 -4.02
CA PRO A 97 2.54 -4.99 -3.96
C PRO A 97 1.55 -4.47 -2.92
N LYS A 98 0.47 -5.22 -2.64
CA LYS A 98 -0.48 -4.87 -1.57
C LYS A 98 0.17 -4.97 -0.19
N ILE A 99 0.99 -6.00 0.05
CA ILE A 99 1.76 -6.15 1.30
C ILE A 99 2.74 -4.99 1.47
N GLN A 100 3.41 -4.58 0.40
CA GLN A 100 4.33 -3.43 0.43
C GLN A 100 3.59 -2.14 0.84
N VAL A 101 2.45 -1.83 0.22
CA VAL A 101 1.63 -0.68 0.62
C VAL A 101 1.16 -0.80 2.08
N THR A 102 0.75 -2.00 2.51
CA THR A 102 0.36 -2.24 3.90
C THR A 102 1.50 -1.97 4.89
N ALA A 103 2.74 -2.32 4.56
CA ALA A 103 3.90 -2.02 5.41
C ALA A 103 4.09 -0.50 5.63
N TRP A 104 3.97 0.29 4.57
CA TRP A 104 4.08 1.75 4.62
C TRP A 104 2.96 2.37 5.46
N GLU A 105 1.72 1.94 5.22
CA GLU A 105 0.58 2.40 6.00
C GLU A 105 0.70 2.01 7.47
N LEU A 106 1.18 0.80 7.80
CA LEU A 106 1.46 0.39 9.18
C LEU A 106 2.48 1.33 9.84
N ALA A 107 3.55 1.66 9.12
CA ALA A 107 4.60 2.59 9.54
C ALA A 107 4.15 4.08 9.61
N ASN A 108 2.87 4.38 9.36
CA ASN A 108 2.33 5.76 9.29
C ASN A 108 2.95 6.60 8.16
N LEU A 109 3.38 5.95 7.08
CA LEU A 109 3.89 6.62 5.88
C LEU A 109 2.85 6.60 4.77
N GLU A 110 2.90 7.61 3.90
CA GLU A 110 2.10 7.65 2.68
C GLU A 110 2.79 6.83 1.58
N PRO A 111 2.14 5.78 1.04
CA PRO A 111 2.67 5.02 -0.08
C PRO A 111 2.76 5.87 -1.35
N SER A 112 3.82 5.72 -2.14
CA SER A 112 3.97 6.45 -3.39
C SER A 112 2.91 6.07 -4.44
N ALA A 113 2.62 6.97 -5.38
CA ALA A 113 1.70 6.70 -6.48
C ALA A 113 2.08 5.44 -7.30
N ALA A 114 3.38 5.17 -7.45
CA ALA A 114 3.86 3.97 -8.14
C ALA A 114 3.53 2.69 -7.37
N MET A 115 3.67 2.69 -6.03
CA MET A 115 3.30 1.56 -5.19
C MET A 115 1.79 1.32 -5.18
N LEU A 116 1.01 2.40 -5.08
CA LEU A 116 -0.45 2.36 -5.16
C LEU A 116 -0.90 1.77 -6.51
N ALA A 117 -0.35 2.25 -7.62
CA ALA A 117 -0.62 1.72 -8.95
C ALA A 117 -0.23 0.23 -9.08
N ALA A 118 0.93 -0.17 -8.56
CA ALA A 118 1.37 -1.57 -8.55
C ALA A 118 0.45 -2.48 -7.71
N ALA A 119 -0.11 -1.96 -6.63
CA ALA A 119 -1.08 -2.65 -5.78
C ALA A 119 -2.51 -2.69 -6.36
N GLY A 120 -2.74 -2.01 -7.48
CA GLY A 120 -4.08 -1.80 -8.04
C GLY A 120 -4.98 -0.99 -7.10
N ILE A 121 -4.38 -0.16 -6.23
CA ILE A 121 -5.07 0.74 -5.32
C ILE A 121 -4.99 2.12 -5.97
N PHE A 122 -6.10 2.57 -6.53
CA PHE A 122 -6.18 3.90 -7.09
C PHE A 122 -6.78 4.81 -6.02
N PRO A 123 -6.13 5.93 -5.66
CA PRO A 123 -6.74 6.88 -4.74
C PRO A 123 -8.06 7.37 -5.34
N ASP A 124 -9.12 7.33 -4.55
CA ASP A 124 -10.43 7.83 -4.95
C ASP A 124 -10.30 9.34 -5.22
N GLY A 125 -10.20 9.73 -6.49
CA GLY A 125 -10.39 11.12 -6.91
C GLY A 125 -9.18 11.93 -7.40
N GLU A 126 -8.06 11.32 -7.81
CA GLU A 126 -7.06 12.06 -8.60
C GLU A 126 -7.40 11.99 -10.10
N GLU A 127 -8.36 12.81 -10.51
CA GLU A 127 -8.67 13.05 -11.93
C GLU A 127 -7.46 13.73 -12.59
N ASP A 128 -6.77 13.00 -13.48
CA ASP A 128 -5.53 13.43 -14.13
C ASP A 128 -5.70 14.73 -14.95
N ILE A 129 -5.39 15.86 -14.31
CA ILE A 129 -5.45 17.22 -14.90
C ILE A 129 -4.48 17.34 -16.09
N SER A 130 -3.46 16.48 -16.20
CA SER A 130 -2.47 16.49 -17.29
C SER A 130 -3.11 16.12 -18.63
N ASN A 131 -3.95 15.08 -18.64
CA ASN A 131 -4.61 14.65 -19.86
C ASN A 131 -5.67 15.67 -20.31
N LYS A 132 -6.30 16.40 -19.35
CA LYS A 132 -7.23 17.52 -19.62
C LYS A 132 -6.55 18.76 -20.21
N LYS A 133 -5.25 19.00 -19.96
CA LYS A 133 -4.53 20.09 -20.66
C LYS A 133 -4.11 19.66 -22.06
N ARG A 134 -3.74 18.40 -22.23
CA ARG A 134 -3.28 17.86 -23.52
C ARG A 134 -4.38 17.86 -24.58
N TRP A 135 -5.59 17.35 -24.31
CA TRP A 135 -6.68 17.41 -25.33
C TRP A 135 -7.10 18.84 -25.70
N ILE A 136 -7.07 19.81 -24.77
CA ILE A 136 -7.36 21.23 -25.08
C ILE A 136 -6.34 21.81 -26.06
N ILE A 137 -5.06 21.42 -25.94
CA ILE A 137 -4.02 21.85 -26.89
C ILE A 137 -4.30 21.29 -28.29
N TRP A 138 -4.76 20.04 -28.39
CA TRP A 138 -5.10 19.41 -29.68
C TRP A 138 -6.35 20.03 -30.31
N ILE A 139 -7.39 20.34 -29.51
CA ILE A 139 -8.58 21.05 -29.98
C ILE A 139 -8.22 22.45 -30.46
N LYS A 140 -7.43 23.22 -29.71
CA LYS A 140 -6.99 24.56 -30.13
C LYS A 140 -6.22 24.51 -31.45
N LYS A 141 -5.34 23.52 -31.64
CA LYS A 141 -4.64 23.33 -32.93
C LYS A 141 -5.60 23.02 -34.07
N ALA A 142 -6.57 22.13 -33.86
CA ALA A 142 -7.58 21.79 -34.87
C ALA A 142 -8.49 22.97 -35.22
N VAL A 143 -8.97 23.71 -34.20
CA VAL A 143 -9.80 24.91 -34.40
C VAL A 143 -9.02 26.02 -35.11
N ASN A 144 -7.75 26.24 -34.75
CA ASN A 144 -6.92 27.26 -35.40
C ASN A 144 -6.57 26.87 -36.85
N TYR A 145 -6.39 25.58 -37.12
CA TYR A 145 -6.22 25.04 -38.48
C TYR A 145 -7.48 25.22 -39.34
N ILE A 146 -8.67 25.03 -38.78
CA ILE A 146 -9.94 25.28 -39.47
C ILE A 146 -10.17 26.79 -39.67
N ALA A 147 -9.94 27.62 -38.63
CA ALA A 147 -10.13 29.07 -38.73
C ALA A 147 -9.24 29.72 -39.80
N ASN A 148 -7.98 29.31 -39.92
CA ASN A 148 -7.06 29.80 -40.94
C ASN A 148 -7.37 29.30 -42.37
N ARG A 149 -8.29 28.34 -42.52
CA ARG A 149 -8.76 27.85 -43.83
C ARG A 149 -10.02 28.56 -44.32
N TRP A 150 -10.79 29.20 -43.43
CA TRP A 150 -12.03 29.91 -43.76
C TRP A 150 -11.85 31.40 -44.10
N GLN A 151 -10.70 32.01 -43.80
CA GLN A 151 -10.39 33.38 -44.23
C GLN A 151 -10.17 33.53 -45.74
N GLY A 152 -9.96 32.43 -46.48
CA GLY A 152 -9.90 32.44 -47.95
C GLY A 152 -11.24 32.17 -48.65
N PHE A 153 -12.26 31.70 -47.93
CA PHE A 153 -13.55 31.32 -48.53
C PHE A 153 -14.58 32.46 -48.48
N LEU A 154 -14.46 33.38 -47.51
CA LEU A 154 -15.36 34.53 -47.38
C LEU A 154 -15.10 35.64 -48.41
N SER A 155 -13.91 35.71 -49.03
CA SER A 155 -13.62 36.68 -50.10
C SER A 155 -14.21 36.31 -51.47
N LEU A 156 -14.80 35.10 -51.59
CA LEU A 156 -15.45 34.61 -52.82
C LEU A 156 -16.96 34.92 -52.87
N PHE A 157 -17.56 35.36 -51.76
CA PHE A 157 -19.01 35.59 -51.65
C PHE A 157 -19.42 37.07 -51.44
N THR A 158 -18.48 38.02 -51.53
CA THR A 158 -18.76 39.46 -51.38
C THR A 158 -18.47 40.26 -52.66
N LYS A 159 -18.53 39.62 -53.83
CA LYS A 159 -18.40 40.32 -55.11
C LYS A 159 -19.66 40.15 -55.97
N GLU A 160 -20.74 40.75 -55.49
CA GLU A 160 -21.82 41.32 -56.31
C GLU A 160 -22.33 42.59 -55.61
#